data_AF-A0A533UXR1-F1
#
_entry.id   AF-A0A533UXR1-F1
#
_cell.length_a   1.000
_cell.length_b   1.000
_cell.length_c   1.000
_cell.angle_alpha   90.00
_cell.angle_beta   90.00
_cell.angle_gamma   90.00
#
_symmetry.space_group_name_H-M   'P 1'
#
loop_
_entity.id
_entity.type
_entity.pdbx_description
1 polymer ?
#
loop_
_entity_poly.entity_id
_entity_poly.type
_entity_poly.pdbx_seq_one_letter_code
_entity_poly.pdbx_strand_id
1 'polypeptide(L)'
;MRNTIVVVLCLMVIIVLPAVFPSDSHSQILNSRENSTGFQRPFPIVKDPQLKVEIVADGLTVPTGILFLDKENILVLQRYTSGFALGGLTTVNQIINGSLRDEPVLIVPSGLCDIKNRIPSCENFNERGLVGITGKKINVNNASLANNYEVFLYY
;
A
#
# COMPACT_ATOMS: atom_id res chain seq x y z
N MET A 1 -44.63 -26.36 -18.94
CA MET A 1 -45.07 -24.97 -19.19
C MET A 1 -44.71 -23.95 -18.09
N ARG A 2 -43.90 -24.30 -17.06
CA ARG A 2 -43.47 -23.33 -16.03
C ARG A 2 -42.10 -22.69 -16.30
N ASN A 3 -41.22 -23.36 -17.04
CA ASN A 3 -39.84 -22.88 -17.26
C ASN A 3 -39.72 -21.94 -18.48
N THR A 4 -40.67 -21.98 -19.41
CA THR A 4 -40.71 -21.07 -20.57
C THR A 4 -41.17 -19.66 -20.18
N ILE A 5 -41.99 -19.51 -19.14
CA ILE A 5 -42.50 -18.21 -18.67
C ILE A 5 -41.39 -17.39 -17.98
N VAL A 6 -40.48 -18.05 -17.26
CA VAL A 6 -39.37 -17.36 -16.54
C VAL A 6 -38.31 -16.83 -17.51
N VAL A 7 -38.01 -17.55 -18.59
CA VAL A 7 -37.01 -17.13 -19.58
C VAL A 7 -37.51 -15.94 -20.42
N VAL A 8 -38.81 -15.89 -20.72
CA VAL A 8 -39.43 -14.77 -21.45
C VAL A 8 -39.49 -13.50 -20.58
N LEU A 9 -39.65 -13.63 -19.27
CA LEU A 9 -39.65 -12.48 -18.36
C LEU A 9 -38.24 -11.86 -18.20
N CYS A 10 -37.17 -12.67 -18.15
CA CYS A 10 -35.79 -12.16 -18.07
C CYS A 10 -35.31 -11.46 -19.36
N LEU A 11 -35.79 -11.88 -20.54
CA LEU A 11 -35.43 -11.25 -21.82
C LEU A 11 -36.13 -9.89 -22.04
N MET A 12 -37.31 -9.68 -21.46
CA MET A 12 -38.03 -8.40 -21.56
C MET A 12 -37.44 -7.29 -20.68
N VAL A 13 -36.70 -7.63 -19.61
CA VAL A 13 -36.06 -6.63 -18.72
C VAL A 13 -34.77 -6.07 -19.31
N ILE A 14 -34.14 -6.76 -20.28
CA ILE A 14 -32.85 -6.34 -20.86
C ILE A 14 -33.04 -5.36 -22.04
N ILE A 15 -34.24 -5.23 -22.62
CA ILE A 15 -34.45 -4.49 -23.88
C ILE A 15 -35.01 -3.06 -23.67
N VAL A 16 -35.38 -2.64 -22.46
CA VAL A 16 -36.07 -1.34 -22.22
C VAL A 16 -35.24 -0.27 -21.50
N LEU A 17 -33.92 -0.39 -21.42
CA LEU A 17 -33.07 0.77 -21.11
C LEU A 17 -31.86 0.86 -22.06
N PRO A 18 -32.06 1.50 -23.21
CA PRO A 18 -31.05 2.47 -23.62
C PRO A 18 -31.73 3.69 -24.25
N ALA A 19 -32.02 4.70 -23.44
CA ALA A 19 -32.23 6.04 -23.96
C ALA A 19 -31.99 7.04 -22.84
N VAL A 20 -31.39 8.17 -23.21
CA VAL A 20 -31.04 9.31 -22.37
C VAL A 20 -29.78 9.10 -21.54
N PHE A 21 -28.61 9.26 -22.18
CA PHE A 21 -27.71 10.36 -21.81
C PHE A 21 -26.95 10.86 -23.05
N PRO A 22 -26.95 12.17 -23.33
CA PRO A 22 -26.33 12.75 -24.51
C PRO A 22 -24.79 12.76 -24.44
N SER A 23 -24.17 12.52 -25.58
CA SER A 23 -22.76 12.84 -25.86
C SER A 23 -22.62 14.33 -26.17
N ASP A 24 -21.88 15.05 -25.34
CA ASP A 24 -20.83 16.02 -25.69
C ASP A 24 -20.65 17.06 -24.58
N SER A 25 -19.47 17.05 -23.97
CA SER A 25 -18.80 18.29 -23.61
C SER A 25 -17.31 18.02 -23.41
N HIS A 26 -16.53 18.56 -24.34
CA HIS A 26 -15.12 18.84 -24.20
C HIS A 26 -14.90 19.76 -22.98
N SER A 27 -14.27 19.26 -21.93
CA SER A 27 -13.83 20.10 -20.81
C SER A 27 -12.65 19.48 -20.08
N GLN A 28 -11.46 19.97 -20.46
CA GLN A 28 -10.31 20.30 -19.63
C GLN A 28 -9.82 19.22 -18.64
N ILE A 29 -8.64 18.67 -18.98
CA ILE A 29 -7.67 18.17 -18.01
C ILE A 29 -7.32 19.34 -17.08
N LEU A 30 -8.09 19.51 -16.02
CA LEU A 30 -7.69 20.29 -14.86
C LEU A 30 -6.86 19.37 -13.99
N ASN A 31 -5.58 19.69 -13.87
CA ASN A 31 -4.69 19.23 -12.81
C ASN A 31 -5.24 19.69 -11.45
N SER A 32 -6.35 19.10 -11.01
CA SER A 32 -6.70 19.06 -9.61
C SER A 32 -5.95 17.88 -9.02
N ARG A 33 -4.66 18.12 -8.72
CA ARG A 33 -4.05 17.51 -7.55
C ARG A 33 -4.92 18.02 -6.40
N GLU A 34 -6.00 17.31 -6.11
CA GLU A 34 -6.86 17.62 -4.98
C GLU A 34 -5.93 17.86 -3.81
N ASN A 35 -6.13 19.00 -3.16
CA ASN A 35 -5.64 19.23 -1.81
C ASN A 35 -6.14 18.05 -1.00
N SER A 36 -5.31 17.02 -0.89
CA SER A 36 -5.49 16.00 0.11
C SER A 36 -5.66 16.78 1.40
N THR A 37 -6.73 16.49 2.12
CA THR A 37 -6.91 16.92 3.51
C THR A 37 -5.89 16.18 4.37
N GLY A 38 -4.61 16.31 3.99
CA GLY A 38 -3.45 15.69 4.56
C GLY A 38 -3.30 16.28 5.94
N PHE A 39 -3.41 15.41 6.92
CA PHE A 39 -3.04 15.64 8.30
C PHE A 39 -1.86 16.62 8.36
N GLN A 40 -2.10 17.89 8.73
CA GLN A 40 -1.07 18.92 8.83
C GLN A 40 -0.17 18.61 10.02
N ARG A 41 0.71 17.61 9.88
CA ARG A 41 1.79 17.42 10.84
C ARG A 41 2.77 18.56 10.61
N PRO A 42 3.20 19.27 11.66
CA PRO A 42 4.27 20.25 11.50
C PRO A 42 5.49 19.54 10.91
N PHE A 43 6.14 20.20 9.95
CA PHE A 43 7.44 19.75 9.47
C PHE A 43 8.41 19.65 10.66
N PRO A 44 9.32 18.66 10.66
CA PRO A 44 10.29 18.53 11.73
C PRO A 44 11.16 19.79 11.82
N ILE A 45 11.46 20.20 13.05
CA ILE A 45 12.38 21.32 13.30
C ILE A 45 13.80 20.82 13.02
N VAL A 46 14.43 21.38 11.99
CA VAL A 46 15.82 21.08 11.64
C VAL A 46 16.74 21.96 12.48
N LYS A 47 17.53 21.33 13.36
CA LYS A 47 18.50 22.06 14.22
C LYS A 47 19.81 22.36 13.51
N ASP A 48 20.17 21.55 12.53
CA ASP A 48 21.39 21.71 11.75
C ASP A 48 21.10 22.55 10.50
N PRO A 49 21.72 23.74 10.34
CA PRO A 49 21.46 24.61 9.20
C PRO A 49 21.94 24.05 7.86
N GLN A 50 22.76 22.99 7.84
CA GLN A 50 23.21 22.32 6.62
C GLN A 50 22.25 21.20 6.17
N LEU A 51 21.24 20.86 6.97
CA LEU A 51 20.26 19.84 6.64
C LEU A 51 19.02 20.46 6.01
N LYS A 52 18.48 19.77 4.99
CA LYS A 52 17.19 20.08 4.36
C LYS A 52 16.28 18.87 4.51
N VAL A 53 15.01 19.12 4.79
CA VAL A 53 13.96 18.09 4.84
C VAL A 53 13.03 18.29 3.67
N GLU A 54 12.65 17.18 3.02
CA GLU A 54 11.68 17.16 1.94
C GLU A 54 10.74 15.97 2.11
N ILE A 55 9.50 16.11 1.63
CA ILE A 55 8.55 15.01 1.58
C ILE A 55 8.83 14.21 0.31
N VAL A 56 9.23 12.96 0.48
CA VAL A 56 9.45 12.02 -0.64
C VAL A 56 8.18 11.23 -0.96
N ALA A 57 7.39 10.88 0.05
CA ALA A 57 6.11 10.21 -0.08
C ALA A 57 5.24 10.43 1.17
N ASP A 58 3.93 10.24 1.05
CA ASP A 58 2.95 10.32 2.14
C ASP A 58 2.02 9.09 2.16
N GLY A 59 0.97 9.12 2.98
CA GLY A 59 -0.02 8.03 3.07
C GLY A 59 0.46 6.73 3.76
N LEU A 60 1.68 6.71 4.30
CA LEU A 60 2.23 5.52 4.96
C LEU A 60 1.54 5.20 6.29
N THR A 61 1.26 3.92 6.54
CA THR A 61 0.68 3.44 7.80
C THR A 61 1.75 2.76 8.64
N VAL A 62 2.10 3.37 9.79
CA VAL A 62 3.07 2.84 10.77
C VAL A 62 4.35 2.28 10.11
N PRO A 63 5.12 3.11 9.39
CA PRO A 63 6.36 2.66 8.75
C PRO A 63 7.40 2.30 9.82
N THR A 64 7.99 1.11 9.72
CA THR A 64 9.00 0.59 10.67
C THR A 64 10.38 0.44 10.06
N GLY A 65 10.49 0.45 8.73
CA GLY A 65 11.77 0.34 8.04
C GLY A 65 11.69 0.79 6.58
N ILE A 66 12.82 1.24 6.03
CA ILE A 66 12.92 1.76 4.67
C ILE A 66 14.16 1.17 4.00
N LEU A 67 14.03 0.76 2.74
CA LEU A 67 15.12 0.30 1.89
C LEU A 67 15.05 1.02 0.54
N PHE A 68 16.08 1.78 0.21
CA PHE A 68 16.23 2.41 -1.10
C PHE A 68 16.75 1.39 -2.10
N LEU A 69 16.00 1.14 -3.18
CA LEU A 69 16.44 0.29 -4.28
C LEU A 69 17.23 1.09 -5.31
N ASP A 70 16.73 2.29 -5.63
CA ASP A 70 17.39 3.29 -6.48
C ASP A 70 16.86 4.71 -6.18
N LYS A 71 17.02 5.66 -7.10
CA LYS A 71 16.62 7.07 -6.93
C LYS A 71 15.10 7.27 -6.89
N GLU A 72 14.34 6.36 -7.48
CA GLU A 72 12.90 6.49 -7.69
C GLU A 72 12.12 5.38 -6.97
N ASN A 73 12.78 4.27 -6.63
CA ASN A 73 12.18 3.09 -6.04
C ASN A 73 12.61 2.90 -4.58
N ILE A 74 11.63 2.87 -3.69
CA ILE A 74 11.81 2.67 -2.25
C ILE A 74 10.88 1.55 -1.79
N LEU A 75 11.38 0.62 -0.98
CA LEU A 75 10.57 -0.31 -0.22
C LEU A 75 10.38 0.20 1.20
N VAL A 76 9.14 0.17 1.68
CA VAL A 76 8.77 0.58 3.04
C VAL A 76 8.10 -0.59 3.74
N LEU A 77 8.67 -0.98 4.87
CA LEU A 77 8.08 -1.93 5.81
C LEU A 77 7.03 -1.19 6.64
N GLN A 78 5.78 -1.63 6.59
CA GLN A 78 4.64 -1.04 7.29
C GLN A 78 3.97 -2.08 8.19
N ARG A 79 3.70 -1.72 9.45
CA ARG A 79 2.95 -2.57 10.38
C ARG A 79 1.45 -2.25 10.27
N TYR A 80 0.66 -3.25 9.88
CA TYR A 80 -0.79 -3.20 9.86
C TYR A 80 -1.41 -3.88 11.09
N THR A 81 -2.53 -3.30 11.51
CA THR A 81 -3.05 -3.38 12.88
C THR A 81 -4.57 -3.60 12.88
N SER A 82 -5.08 -4.45 11.98
CA SER A 82 -6.51 -4.83 11.97
C SER A 82 -6.83 -5.84 10.88
N GLY A 83 -7.82 -6.69 11.12
CA GLY A 83 -8.52 -7.46 10.08
C GLY A 83 -8.15 -8.94 9.96
N PHE A 84 -7.15 -9.42 10.71
CA PHE A 84 -6.80 -10.84 10.75
C PHE A 84 -7.09 -11.46 12.11
N ALA A 85 -7.82 -12.58 12.11
CA ALA A 85 -8.24 -13.30 13.31
C ALA A 85 -7.06 -13.83 14.17
N LEU A 86 -5.84 -13.82 13.62
CA LEU A 86 -4.63 -14.36 14.24
C LEU A 86 -3.51 -13.31 14.41
N GLY A 87 -3.82 -12.02 14.30
CA GLY A 87 -2.87 -10.95 14.62
C GLY A 87 -2.68 -9.84 13.59
N GLY A 88 -1.67 -9.00 13.83
CA GLY A 88 -1.22 -7.96 12.93
C GLY A 88 -0.51 -8.53 11.69
N LEU A 89 -0.64 -7.83 10.57
CA LEU A 89 0.08 -8.10 9.33
C LEU A 89 1.21 -7.09 9.18
N THR A 90 2.37 -7.51 8.71
CA THR A 90 3.39 -6.59 8.20
C THR A 90 3.36 -6.63 6.68
N THR A 91 3.46 -5.47 6.05
CA THR A 91 3.50 -5.35 4.60
C THR A 91 4.82 -4.71 4.18
N VAL A 92 5.33 -5.13 3.02
CA VAL A 92 6.35 -4.38 2.30
C VAL A 92 5.61 -3.68 1.17
N ASN A 93 5.60 -2.36 1.18
CA ASN A 93 5.01 -1.54 0.13
C ASN A 93 6.12 -0.92 -0.72
N GLN A 94 5.82 -0.67 -1.99
CA GLN A 94 6.74 0.00 -2.89
C GLN A 94 6.26 1.43 -3.14
N ILE A 95 7.19 2.36 -3.09
CA ILE A 95 7.02 3.73 -3.56
C ILE A 95 7.80 3.85 -4.87
N ILE A 96 7.15 4.35 -5.91
CA ILE A 96 7.73 4.57 -7.23
C ILE A 96 7.54 6.04 -7.59
N ASN A 97 8.65 6.76 -7.77
CA ASN A 97 8.64 8.19 -8.08
C ASN A 97 7.78 9.02 -7.10
N GLY A 98 7.91 8.71 -5.81
CA GLY A 98 7.16 9.36 -4.72
C GLY A 98 5.71 8.91 -4.54
N SER A 99 5.18 8.07 -5.44
CA SER A 99 3.83 7.52 -5.31
C SER A 99 3.85 6.15 -4.60
N LEU A 100 3.08 6.02 -3.52
CA LEU A 100 2.84 4.72 -2.88
C LEU A 100 1.97 3.85 -3.79
N ARG A 101 2.37 2.61 -4.02
CA ARG A 101 1.56 1.62 -4.75
C ARG A 101 0.39 1.15 -3.88
N ASP A 102 -0.79 0.98 -4.49
CA ASP A 102 -2.02 0.56 -3.80
C ASP A 102 -1.91 -0.83 -3.17
N GLU A 103 -1.22 -1.75 -3.84
CA GLU A 103 -1.01 -3.12 -3.37
C GLU A 103 0.41 -3.32 -2.81
N PRO A 104 0.57 -3.99 -1.66
CA PRO A 104 1.87 -4.34 -1.12
C PRO A 104 2.59 -5.34 -2.02
N VAL A 105 3.92 -5.25 -2.09
CA VAL A 105 4.74 -6.24 -2.81
C VAL A 105 4.89 -7.54 -2.03
N LEU A 106 4.72 -7.50 -0.72
CA LEU A 106 4.76 -8.67 0.16
C LEU A 106 3.90 -8.43 1.40
N ILE A 107 3.20 -9.47 1.83
CA ILE A 107 2.46 -9.51 3.10
C ILE A 107 3.04 -10.64 3.95
N VAL A 108 3.42 -10.34 5.19
CA VAL A 108 3.99 -11.28 6.14
C VAL A 108 3.15 -11.26 7.43
N PRO A 109 2.72 -12.42 7.96
CA PRO A 109 2.12 -12.48 9.28
C PRO A 109 3.10 -11.98 10.35
N SER A 110 2.69 -11.02 11.18
CA SER A 110 3.58 -10.35 12.17
C SER A 110 3.18 -10.60 13.63
N GLY A 111 2.37 -11.64 13.86
CA GLY A 111 2.00 -12.10 15.20
C GLY A 111 0.72 -11.47 15.75
N LEU A 112 0.20 -12.09 16.81
CA LEU A 112 -1.14 -11.87 17.40
C LEU A 112 -1.38 -10.47 17.99
N CYS A 113 -0.32 -9.68 18.15
CA CYS A 113 -0.34 -8.49 18.99
C CYS A 113 -0.22 -7.20 18.18
N ASP A 114 -1.20 -6.35 18.40
CA ASP A 114 -1.47 -5.17 17.61
C ASP A 114 -1.41 -3.93 18.52
N ILE A 115 -0.79 -2.83 18.04
CA ILE A 115 -0.78 -1.53 18.73
C ILE A 115 -2.20 -0.99 18.98
N LYS A 116 -3.18 -1.40 18.17
CA LYS A 116 -4.59 -0.99 18.30
C LYS A 116 -5.46 -2.02 19.05
N ASN A 117 -5.08 -3.29 19.05
CA ASN A 117 -5.81 -4.37 19.71
C ASN A 117 -4.90 -5.11 20.69
N ARG A 118 -4.73 -4.52 21.88
CA ARG A 118 -3.94 -5.09 22.96
C ARG A 118 -4.75 -6.17 23.69
N ILE A 119 -4.54 -7.43 23.31
CA ILE A 119 -5.10 -8.59 24.03
C ILE A 119 -4.27 -8.81 25.30
N PRO A 120 -4.84 -9.19 26.46
CA PRO A 120 -4.07 -9.42 27.70
C PRO A 120 -2.91 -10.41 27.56
N SER A 121 -2.97 -11.36 26.62
CA SER A 121 -1.87 -12.27 26.30
C SER A 121 -0.65 -11.58 25.67
N CYS A 122 -0.80 -10.38 25.13
CA CYS A 122 0.26 -9.61 24.48
C CYS A 122 1.31 -9.02 25.42
N GLU A 123 1.08 -9.05 26.74
CA GLU A 123 2.09 -8.59 27.71
C GLU A 123 3.28 -9.55 27.82
N ASN A 124 3.09 -10.81 27.41
CA ASN A 124 4.15 -11.84 27.38
C ASN A 124 4.70 -12.12 25.98
N PHE A 125 3.99 -11.68 24.93
CA PHE A 125 4.50 -11.68 23.57
C PHE A 125 5.15 -10.33 23.32
N ASN A 126 6.45 -10.23 23.63
CA ASN A 126 7.30 -9.19 23.07
C ASN A 126 6.96 -9.07 21.59
N GLU A 127 6.59 -7.86 21.16
CA GLU A 127 6.17 -7.59 19.80
C GLU A 127 7.24 -8.06 18.82
N ARG A 128 7.14 -9.30 18.32
CA ARG A 128 7.96 -9.81 17.24
C ARG A 128 7.37 -9.31 15.93
N GLY A 129 7.17 -8.00 15.83
CA GLY A 129 6.95 -7.34 14.55
C GLY A 129 8.29 -7.25 13.85
N LEU A 130 8.33 -7.40 12.52
CA LEU A 130 9.58 -7.22 11.78
C LEU A 130 10.18 -5.85 12.11
N VAL A 131 11.41 -5.85 12.63
CA VAL A 131 12.11 -4.67 13.14
C VAL A 131 12.88 -3.97 12.01
N GLY A 132 13.17 -4.68 10.92
CA GLY A 132 13.81 -4.02 9.80
C GLY A 132 13.75 -4.75 8.47
N ILE A 133 14.17 -4.00 7.47
CA ILE A 133 14.33 -4.40 6.07
C ILE A 133 15.73 -4.00 5.65
N THR A 134 16.41 -4.88 4.91
CA THR A 134 17.68 -4.59 4.26
C THR A 134 17.73 -5.34 2.95
N GLY A 135 18.75 -5.10 2.13
CA GLY A 135 18.94 -5.88 0.93
C GLY A 135 20.28 -5.63 0.26
N LYS A 136 20.58 -6.45 -0.72
CA LYS A 136 21.80 -6.36 -1.51
C LYS A 136 21.50 -6.60 -2.98
N LYS A 137 22.23 -5.89 -3.85
CA LYS A 137 22.17 -6.16 -5.28
C LYS A 137 22.86 -7.49 -5.57
N ILE A 138 22.19 -8.36 -6.31
CA ILE A 138 22.76 -9.63 -6.74
C ILE A 138 23.66 -9.36 -7.95
N ASN A 139 24.94 -9.72 -7.82
CA ASN A 139 25.92 -9.66 -8.89
C ASN A 139 26.30 -11.08 -9.30
N VAL A 140 25.52 -11.67 -10.21
CA VAL A 140 25.75 -13.01 -10.74
C VAL A 140 25.76 -12.99 -12.26
N ASN A 141 26.57 -13.88 -12.85
CA ASN A 141 26.73 -14.01 -14.31
C ASN A 141 25.51 -14.67 -14.99
N ASN A 142 24.49 -15.08 -14.23
CA ASN A 142 23.25 -15.62 -14.77
C ASN A 142 22.33 -14.46 -15.15
N ALA A 143 22.03 -14.33 -16.45
CA ALA A 143 21.21 -13.25 -17.00
C ALA A 143 19.81 -13.12 -16.36
N SER A 144 19.23 -14.22 -15.86
CA SER A 144 17.92 -14.23 -15.19
C SER A 144 17.95 -13.61 -13.78
N LEU A 145 19.13 -13.59 -13.16
CA LEU A 145 19.35 -13.08 -11.80
C LEU A 145 20.17 -11.78 -11.79
N ALA A 146 20.77 -11.41 -12.92
CA ALA A 146 21.52 -10.18 -13.07
C ALA A 146 20.62 -8.97 -12.82
N ASN A 147 21.09 -8.05 -11.97
CA ASN A 147 20.36 -6.85 -11.51
C ASN A 147 19.18 -7.07 -10.57
N ASN A 148 18.89 -8.31 -10.15
CA ASN A 148 17.90 -8.54 -9.11
C ASN A 148 18.40 -8.02 -7.75
N TYR A 149 17.47 -7.60 -6.90
CA TYR A 149 17.74 -7.16 -5.54
C TYR A 149 17.26 -8.24 -4.56
N GLU A 150 18.16 -8.75 -3.72
CA GLU A 150 17.78 -9.67 -2.65
C GLU A 150 17.38 -8.85 -1.42
N VAL A 151 16.18 -9.11 -0.88
CA VAL A 151 15.62 -8.38 0.26
C VAL A 151 15.55 -9.31 1.47
N PHE A 152 16.04 -8.83 2.60
CA PHE A 152 16.01 -9.51 3.89
C PHE A 152 15.10 -8.75 4.86
N LEU A 153 14.23 -9.49 5.54
CA LEU A 153 13.38 -9.00 6.62
C LEU A 153 13.85 -9.63 7.93
N TYR A 154 13.96 -8.84 8.99
CA TYR A 154 14.51 -9.30 10.27
C TYR A 154 13.77 -8.71 11.48
N TYR A 155 14.01 -9.34 12.63
CA TYR A 155 13.53 -8.97 13.97
C TYR A 155 14.68 -8.48 14.83
#